data_AF-A0A9P5PDU8-F1
#
_entry.id   AF-A0A9P5PDU8-F1
#
_cell.length_a   1.000
_cell.length_b   1.000
_cell.length_c   1.000
_cell.angle_alpha   90.00
_cell.angle_beta   90.00
_cell.angle_gamma   90.00
#
_symmetry.space_group_name_H-M   'P 1'
#
loop_
_entity.id
_entity.type
_entity.pdbx_description
1 polymer ?
#
loop_
_entity_poly.entity_id
_entity_poly.type
_entity_poly.pdbx_seq_one_letter_code
_entity_poly.pdbx_strand_id
1 'polypeptide(L)'
;MFTVDENVPLTFHDADLAPPSGVFARNYTRAVHKENQPHDWSVSWTTFRDDRRNDMGGHFYIAEYGICIQASSNKAVFWKPSDWHGTSLPMLEPDAKGDGPLLQSGLAIVTSP
;
A
#
# COMPACT_ATOMS: atom_id res chain seq x y z
N MET A 1 -25.72 -11.26 7.35
CA MET A 1 -26.38 -10.62 6.19
C MET A 1 -27.17 -9.45 6.75
N PHE A 2 -26.71 -8.23 6.50
CA PHE A 2 -27.45 -7.03 6.91
C PHE A 2 -28.39 -6.68 5.75
N THR A 3 -29.70 -6.79 5.96
CA THR A 3 -30.70 -6.26 5.05
C THR A 3 -30.87 -4.78 5.37
N VAL A 4 -30.33 -3.92 4.51
CA VAL A 4 -30.60 -2.48 4.56
C VAL A 4 -31.88 -2.26 3.77
N ASP A 5 -32.87 -1.61 4.36
CA ASP A 5 -34.07 -1.19 3.66
C ASP A 5 -33.66 -0.27 2.50
N GLU A 6 -34.18 -0.55 1.30
CA GLU A 6 -33.69 -0.05 0.00
C GLU A 6 -33.79 1.49 -0.13
N ASN A 7 -34.47 2.13 0.82
CA ASN A 7 -34.81 3.55 0.82
C ASN A 7 -34.19 4.35 1.99
N VAL A 8 -33.29 3.76 2.78
CA VAL A 8 -32.58 4.49 3.85
C VAL A 8 -31.21 4.97 3.34
N PRO A 9 -30.93 6.29 3.32
CA PRO A 9 -29.62 6.80 2.95
C PRO A 9 -28.52 6.27 3.90
N LEU A 10 -27.56 5.52 3.36
CA LEU A 10 -26.33 5.18 4.07
C LEU A 10 -25.44 6.42 4.14
N THR A 11 -25.24 6.93 5.35
CA THR A 11 -24.30 8.03 5.62
C THR A 11 -23.01 7.44 6.16
N PHE A 12 -21.90 7.76 5.51
CA PHE A 12 -20.56 7.39 5.95
C PHE A 12 -19.93 8.58 6.68
N HIS A 13 -19.27 8.34 7.81
CA HIS A 13 -18.62 9.37 8.62
C HIS A 13 -17.13 9.06 8.73
N ASP A 14 -16.30 9.67 7.85
CA ASP A 14 -14.86 9.41 7.76
C ASP A 14 -14.56 7.89 7.68
N ALA A 15 -13.90 7.31 8.69
CA ALA A 15 -13.69 5.86 8.79
C ALA A 15 -14.93 5.06 9.18
N ASP A 16 -15.84 5.64 9.95
CA ASP A 16 -16.94 4.89 10.54
C ASP A 16 -17.92 4.46 9.44
N LEU A 17 -18.03 3.14 9.32
CA LEU A 17 -18.79 2.44 8.28
C LEU A 17 -18.27 2.66 6.85
N ALA A 18 -17.16 3.39 6.65
CA ALA A 18 -16.60 3.53 5.31
C ALA A 18 -16.30 2.15 4.73
N PRO A 19 -16.65 1.91 3.45
CA PRO A 19 -16.34 0.65 2.82
C PRO A 19 -14.82 0.43 2.88
N PRO A 20 -14.33 -0.73 3.37
CA PRO A 20 -12.90 -1.01 3.38
C PRO A 20 -12.36 -0.90 1.96
N SER A 21 -11.48 0.08 1.74
CA SER A 21 -10.92 0.39 0.43
C SER A 21 -9.53 -0.25 0.32
N GLY A 22 -9.50 -1.49 -0.17
CA GLY A 22 -8.24 -2.17 -0.48
C GLY A 22 -7.68 -1.67 -1.82
N VAL A 23 -6.41 -1.28 -1.86
CA VAL A 23 -5.70 -1.07 -3.12
C VAL A 23 -4.81 -2.27 -3.41
N PHE A 24 -4.92 -2.82 -4.63
CA PHE A 24 -3.95 -3.75 -5.16
C PHE A 24 -3.01 -3.01 -6.09
N ALA A 25 -1.72 -3.29 -5.98
CA ALA A 25 -0.73 -2.63 -6.80
C ALA A 25 0.28 -3.62 -7.38
N ARG A 26 0.78 -3.27 -8.56
CA ARG A 26 1.86 -3.95 -9.28
C ARG A 26 3.03 -2.98 -9.37
N ASN A 27 4.21 -3.43 -8.95
CA ASN A 27 5.45 -2.67 -8.97
C ASN A 27 5.30 -1.25 -8.38
N TYR A 28 4.50 -1.13 -7.32
CA TYR A 28 4.19 0.15 -6.69
C TYR A 28 5.45 0.85 -6.20
N THR A 29 5.47 2.16 -6.38
CA THR A 29 6.53 3.05 -5.93
C THR A 29 5.90 4.38 -5.57
N ARG A 30 6.46 5.05 -4.55
CA ARG A 30 5.98 6.36 -4.13
C ARG A 30 7.09 7.12 -3.45
N ALA A 31 7.27 8.38 -3.87
CA ALA A 31 8.18 9.30 -3.20
C ALA A 31 7.82 9.44 -1.71
N VAL A 32 8.79 9.85 -0.90
CA VAL A 32 8.56 10.03 0.54
C VAL A 32 7.45 11.05 0.78
N HIS A 33 6.45 10.66 1.56
CA HIS A 33 5.24 11.44 1.82
C HIS A 33 4.66 11.11 3.20
N LYS A 34 3.60 11.83 3.56
CA LYS A 34 2.68 11.53 4.65
C LYS A 34 1.29 11.37 4.05
N GLU A 35 0.44 10.59 4.69
CA GLU A 35 -0.96 10.47 4.32
C GLU A 35 -1.83 10.88 5.52
N ASN A 36 -2.94 11.56 5.23
CA ASN A 36 -3.99 11.77 6.21
C ASN A 36 -4.95 10.58 6.11
N GLN A 37 -5.04 9.78 7.17
CA GLN A 37 -6.00 8.69 7.26
C GLN A 37 -6.69 8.75 8.63
N PRO A 38 -7.96 8.33 8.72
CA PRO A 38 -8.70 8.31 9.99
C PRO A 38 -8.17 7.25 10.98
N HIS A 39 -7.35 6.30 10.52
CA HIS A 39 -6.69 5.31 11.37
C HIS A 39 -5.24 5.71 11.66
N ASP A 40 -4.80 5.50 12.90
CA ASP A 40 -3.42 5.75 13.34
C ASP A 40 -2.39 4.86 12.61
N TRP A 41 -2.81 3.70 12.14
CA TRP A 41 -1.95 2.70 11.52
C TRP A 41 -2.53 2.25 10.17
N SER A 42 -1.64 2.08 9.20
CA SER A 42 -1.93 1.40 7.93
C SER A 42 -1.17 0.09 7.83
N VAL A 43 -1.65 -0.77 6.94
CA VAL A 43 -1.03 -2.06 6.64
C VAL A 43 -0.91 -2.25 5.14
N SER A 44 0.24 -2.80 4.74
CA SER A 44 0.47 -3.31 3.40
C SER A 44 0.98 -4.74 3.51
N TRP A 45 0.59 -5.57 2.56
CA TRP A 45 1.01 -6.95 2.44
C TRP A 45 1.53 -7.18 1.03
N THR A 46 2.83 -7.41 0.92
CA THR A 46 3.46 -7.92 -0.29
C THR A 46 3.12 -9.39 -0.42
N THR A 47 2.28 -9.73 -1.39
CA THR A 47 1.82 -11.11 -1.63
C THR A 47 2.77 -11.87 -2.54
N PHE A 48 3.46 -11.17 -3.44
CA PHE A 48 4.44 -11.73 -4.36
C PHE A 48 5.66 -10.82 -4.48
N ARG A 49 6.84 -11.44 -4.50
CA ARG A 49 8.11 -10.84 -4.88
C ARG A 49 8.90 -11.84 -5.72
N ASP A 50 9.52 -11.38 -6.80
CA ASP A 50 10.53 -12.17 -7.50
C ASP A 50 11.84 -12.19 -6.69
N ASP A 51 12.06 -13.26 -5.94
CA ASP A 51 13.23 -13.43 -5.06
C ASP A 51 14.48 -13.92 -5.80
N ARG A 52 14.43 -14.12 -7.13
CA ARG A 52 15.57 -14.62 -7.93
C ARG A 52 16.65 -13.58 -8.16
N ARG A 53 16.41 -12.31 -7.79
CA ARG A 53 17.33 -11.20 -7.98
C ARG A 53 17.50 -10.43 -6.67
N ASN A 54 18.73 -10.40 -6.16
CA ASN A 54 19.07 -9.58 -5.00
C ASN A 54 18.99 -8.09 -5.37
N ASP A 55 18.43 -7.28 -4.47
CA ASP A 55 18.32 -5.81 -4.56
C ASP A 55 17.69 -5.27 -5.86
N MET A 56 16.39 -5.51 -6.05
CA MET A 56 15.61 -4.95 -7.17
C MET A 56 14.84 -3.69 -6.77
N GLY A 57 15.30 -2.94 -5.76
CA GLY A 57 14.53 -1.84 -5.18
C GLY A 57 13.13 -2.29 -4.70
N GLY A 58 12.14 -1.40 -4.76
CA GLY A 58 10.79 -1.69 -4.27
C GLY A 58 10.71 -1.85 -2.75
N HIS A 59 11.70 -1.35 -2.03
CA HIS A 59 11.79 -1.43 -0.57
C HIS A 59 10.92 -0.36 0.07
N PHE A 60 10.36 -0.68 1.24
CA PHE A 60 9.57 0.27 2.00
C PHE A 60 10.44 1.00 3.00
N TYR A 61 10.27 2.30 3.11
CA TYR A 61 11.04 3.15 4.02
C TYR A 61 10.10 3.82 5.00
N ILE A 62 10.46 3.76 6.29
CA ILE A 62 9.94 4.70 7.28
C ILE A 62 11.05 5.73 7.48
N ALA A 63 11.05 6.72 6.59
CA ALA A 63 12.12 7.70 6.45
C ALA A 63 12.28 8.57 7.71
N GLU A 64 11.19 8.80 8.45
CA GLU A 64 11.21 9.49 9.76
C GLU A 64 12.27 8.90 10.71
N TYR A 65 12.46 7.58 10.67
CA TYR A 65 13.33 6.84 11.59
C TYR A 65 14.58 6.26 10.89
N GLY A 66 14.80 6.55 9.61
CA GLY A 66 15.90 5.96 8.84
C GLY A 66 15.79 4.43 8.66
N ILE A 67 14.59 3.86 8.75
CA ILE A 67 14.36 2.41 8.65
C ILE A 67 14.10 2.03 7.19
N CYS A 68 14.88 1.09 6.66
CA CYS A 68 14.63 0.42 5.39
C CYS A 68 14.11 -1.00 5.64
N ILE A 69 12.91 -1.29 5.15
CA ILE A 69 12.30 -2.61 5.16
C ILE A 69 12.49 -3.23 3.79
N GLN A 70 13.41 -4.19 3.72
CA GLN A 70 13.67 -4.92 2.49
C GLN A 70 12.41 -5.65 2.02
N ALA A 71 12.11 -5.51 0.74
CA ALA A 71 11.00 -6.20 0.09
C ALA A 71 11.22 -7.72 0.11
N SER A 72 10.17 -8.48 0.42
CA SER A 72 10.16 -9.94 0.24
C SER A 72 8.73 -10.41 -0.04
N SER A 73 8.62 -11.63 -0.56
CA SER A 73 7.31 -12.27 -0.70
C SER A 73 6.69 -12.54 0.67
N ASN A 74 5.36 -12.54 0.72
CA ASN A 74 4.56 -12.79 1.92
C ASN A 74 4.96 -11.97 3.16
N LYS A 75 5.15 -10.65 3.00
CA LYS A 75 5.53 -9.73 4.09
C LYS A 75 4.46 -8.69 4.34
N ALA A 76 4.04 -8.56 5.60
CA ALA A 76 3.21 -7.45 6.05
C ALA A 76 4.06 -6.35 6.70
N VAL A 77 3.75 -5.09 6.40
CA VAL A 77 4.36 -3.91 7.00
C VAL A 77 3.24 -3.06 7.59
N PHE A 78 3.42 -2.66 8.85
CA PHE A 78 2.54 -1.76 9.58
C PHE A 78 3.29 -0.47 9.88
N TRP A 79 2.69 0.68 9.61
CA TRP A 79 3.30 1.98 9.86
C TRP A 79 2.24 3.02 10.22
N LYS A 80 2.70 4.15 10.76
CA LYS A 80 1.84 5.33 10.97
C LYS A 80 1.86 6.19 9.70
N PRO A 81 0.71 6.43 9.05
CA PRO A 81 0.68 7.21 7.81
C PRO A 81 1.11 8.68 8.00
N SER A 82 1.01 9.19 9.22
CA SER A 82 1.45 10.52 9.62
C SER A 82 2.97 10.68 9.75
N ASP A 83 3.74 9.59 9.72
CA ASP A 83 5.20 9.60 9.70
C ASP A 83 5.72 9.64 8.25
N TRP A 84 6.91 10.23 8.00
CA TRP A 84 7.48 10.21 6.65
C TRP A 84 7.80 8.79 6.18
N HIS A 85 7.17 8.35 5.09
CA HIS A 85 7.35 7.01 4.52
C HIS A 85 7.28 7.01 2.99
N GLY A 86 7.77 5.93 2.37
CA GLY A 86 7.77 5.80 0.92
C GLY A 86 8.18 4.41 0.45
N THR A 87 8.08 4.17 -0.86
CA THR A 87 8.53 2.92 -1.49
C THR A 87 9.50 3.26 -2.61
N SER A 88 10.71 2.68 -2.60
CA SER A 88 11.71 2.96 -3.62
C SER A 88 11.30 2.42 -4.98
N LEU A 89 11.85 3.02 -6.04
CA LEU A 89 11.64 2.55 -7.40
C LEU A 89 12.12 1.10 -7.55
N PRO A 90 11.33 0.24 -8.21
CA PRO A 90 11.83 -1.06 -8.62
C PRO A 90 12.91 -0.90 -9.70
N MET A 91 13.88 -1.81 -9.73
CA MET A 91 14.90 -1.87 -10.79
C MET A 91 14.30 -2.46 -12.07
N LEU A 92 13.48 -1.67 -12.75
CA LEU A 92 12.83 -1.99 -14.01
C LEU A 92 13.08 -0.89 -15.02
N GLU A 93 13.26 -1.29 -16.28
CA GLU A 93 13.22 -0.35 -17.39
C GLU A 93 11.82 0.27 -17.48
N PRO A 94 11.72 1.58 -17.76
CA PRO A 94 10.43 2.22 -18.00
C PRO A 94 9.69 1.54 -19.15
N ASP A 95 8.45 1.12 -18.90
CA ASP A 95 7.57 0.60 -19.94
C ASP A 95 6.31 1.46 -20.04
N ALA A 96 6.19 2.17 -21.17
CA ALA A 96 5.06 3.04 -21.46
C ALA A 96 3.72 2.30 -21.57
N LYS A 97 3.74 0.98 -21.82
CA LYS A 97 2.52 0.17 -21.96
C LYS A 97 2.07 -0.47 -20.65
N GLY A 98 2.95 -0.55 -19.64
CA GLY A 98 2.66 -1.21 -18.36
C GLY A 98 2.63 -2.74 -18.43
N ASP A 99 3.16 -3.32 -19.50
CA ASP A 99 3.26 -4.76 -19.74
C ASP A 99 4.59 -5.35 -19.19
N GLY A 100 5.51 -4.49 -18.74
CA GLY A 100 6.83 -4.85 -18.21
C GLY A 100 6.77 -5.82 -17.02
N PRO A 101 7.83 -6.57 -16.73
CA PRO A 101 7.78 -7.72 -15.83
C PRO A 101 7.23 -7.37 -14.43
N LEU A 102 6.47 -8.31 -13.86
CA LEU A 102 6.01 -8.22 -12.46
C LEU A 102 7.18 -8.57 -11.53
N LEU A 103 7.62 -7.60 -10.71
CA LEU A 103 8.59 -7.84 -9.64
C LEU A 103 7.92 -7.95 -8.28
N GLN A 104 6.89 -7.16 -8.04
CA GLN A 104 6.21 -7.10 -6.75
C GLN A 104 4.73 -6.83 -6.96
N SER A 105 3.89 -7.56 -6.22
CA SER A 105 2.50 -7.19 -6.05
C SER A 105 2.07 -7.34 -4.60
N GLY A 106 1.02 -6.62 -4.24
CA GLY A 106 0.50 -6.64 -2.90
C GLY A 106 -0.77 -5.85 -2.78
N LEU A 107 -1.31 -5.88 -1.58
CA LEU A 107 -2.46 -5.08 -1.18
C LEU A 107 -2.06 -4.13 -0.07
N ALA A 108 -2.71 -2.97 -0.02
CA ALA A 108 -2.73 -2.12 1.15
C ALA A 108 -4.19 -1.83 1.52
N ILE A 109 -4.46 -1.79 2.81
CA ILE A 109 -5.74 -1.30 3.33
C ILE A 109 -5.53 0.17 3.60
N VAL A 110 -6.25 1.00 2.85
CA VAL A 110 -6.28 2.44 3.02
C VAL A 110 -7.72 2.87 3.23
N THR A 111 -7.95 3.83 4.11
CA THR A 111 -9.28 4.41 4.31
C THR A 111 -9.24 5.82 3.77
N SER A 112 -10.22 6.18 2.94
CA SER A 112 -10.35 7.57 2.50
C SER A 112 -10.51 8.48 3.72
N PRO A 113 -9.95 9.70 3.69
CA PRO A 113 -10.26 10.72 4.68
C PRO A 113 -11.76 10.91 4.85
#